data_AF-A0AAV4LMB6-F1
#
_entry.id   AF-A0AAV4LMB6-F1
#
_cell.length_a   1.000
_cell.length_b   1.000
_cell.length_c   1.000
_cell.angle_alpha   90.00
_cell.angle_beta   90.00
_cell.angle_gamma   90.00
#
_symmetry.space_group_name_H-M   'P 1'
#
loop_
_entity.id
_entity.type
_entity.pdbx_description
1 polymer ?
#
loop_
_entity_poly.entity_id
_entity_poly.type
_entity_poly.pdbx_seq_one_letter_code
_entity_poly.pdbx_strand_id
1 'polypeptide(L)'
;MAELTLGELKALREREASSDHQEEAEQDQGHTGVHKERRDARKRPGNAGETRKGEPKKRSTKAPAMLPNNAAFNPYTTIKFGKKGADSRLKARDPRFSDFSGTLNDDLFRKSYAFLGDMLQDEVKEIKAALRVGERAGINSVKAASALNGIAHMDITSMSDAKRALDRYKTQQKQLQSDRELRELKKGLIEQEKQKIATTSKTPFYYSDKKVRKILRAKEEAEQRAALESAAINANAAGGIHKKLAKAAKRKTPKQPRVGAGAGGKPRLNE
;
A
#
# COMPACT_ATOMS: atom_id res chain seq x y z
N MET A 1 -31.59 -34.86 -27.69
CA MET A 1 -30.63 -34.05 -26.91
C MET A 1 -29.44 -34.95 -26.67
N ALA A 2 -28.38 -34.83 -27.47
CA ALA A 2 -27.20 -35.68 -27.33
C ALA A 2 -26.40 -35.19 -26.12
N GLU A 3 -26.18 -36.07 -25.13
CA GLU A 3 -25.34 -35.76 -23.97
C GLU A 3 -23.88 -35.84 -24.38
N LEU A 4 -23.20 -34.69 -24.33
CA LEU A 4 -21.76 -34.59 -24.59
C LEU A 4 -20.99 -35.29 -23.47
N THR A 5 -19.99 -36.06 -23.87
CA THR A 5 -19.13 -36.80 -22.95
C THR A 5 -18.16 -35.86 -22.23
N LEU A 6 -17.66 -36.28 -21.08
CA LEU A 6 -16.79 -35.47 -20.20
C LEU A 6 -15.47 -35.03 -20.90
N GLY A 7 -15.03 -35.77 -21.92
CA GLY A 7 -13.90 -35.40 -22.77
C GLY A 7 -14.21 -34.23 -23.72
N GLU A 8 -15.43 -34.19 -24.27
CA GLU A 8 -15.87 -33.14 -25.19
C GLU A 8 -16.10 -31.81 -24.45
N LEU A 9 -16.59 -31.86 -23.21
CA LEU A 9 -16.70 -30.68 -22.34
C LEU A 9 -15.34 -30.09 -21.98
N LYS A 10 -14.31 -30.93 -21.83
CA LYS A 10 -12.95 -30.47 -21.55
C LYS A 10 -12.29 -29.85 -22.79
N ALA A 11 -12.52 -30.42 -23.97
CA ALA A 11 -12.05 -29.87 -25.24
C ALA A 11 -12.70 -28.52 -25.59
N LEU A 12 -13.98 -28.32 -25.26
CA LEU A 12 -14.66 -27.02 -25.43
C LEU A 12 -14.04 -25.93 -24.54
N ARG A 13 -13.72 -26.26 -23.29
CA ARG A 13 -13.10 -25.30 -22.35
C ARG A 13 -11.68 -24.88 -22.76
N GLU A 14 -10.91 -25.79 -23.35
CA GLU A 14 -9.58 -25.47 -23.86
C GLU A 14 -9.63 -24.66 -25.17
N ARG A 15 -10.68 -24.83 -26.00
CA ARG A 15 -10.94 -23.97 -27.16
C ARG A 15 -11.33 -22.54 -26.75
N GLU A 16 -12.23 -22.37 -25.79
CA GLU A 16 -12.64 -21.04 -25.29
C GLU A 16 -11.47 -20.28 -24.66
N ALA A 17 -10.55 -20.97 -23.98
CA ALA A 17 -9.36 -20.34 -23.39
C ALA A 17 -8.33 -19.86 -24.43
N SER A 18 -8.46 -20.26 -25.70
CA SER A 18 -7.54 -19.93 -26.79
C SER A 18 -8.08 -18.93 -27.81
N SER A 19 -9.37 -18.57 -27.78
CA SER A 19 -9.96 -17.61 -28.73
C SER A 19 -9.91 -16.15 -28.29
N ASP A 20 -9.55 -15.85 -27.03
CA ASP A 20 -9.50 -14.47 -26.51
C ASP A 20 -8.21 -13.68 -26.86
N HIS A 21 -7.41 -14.16 -27.83
CA HIS A 21 -6.14 -13.54 -28.20
C HIS A 21 -5.94 -13.25 -29.70
N GLN A 22 -7.03 -13.21 -30.49
CA GLN A 22 -6.97 -12.75 -31.87
C GLN A 22 -8.19 -11.89 -32.22
N GLU A 23 -8.22 -10.65 -31.74
CA GLU A 23 -9.06 -9.58 -32.32
C GLU A 23 -8.68 -8.22 -31.71
N GLU A 24 -7.44 -7.74 -31.93
CA GLU A 24 -7.09 -6.30 -31.96
C GLU A 24 -5.83 -6.11 -32.81
N ALA A 25 -6.01 -6.25 -34.12
CA ALA A 25 -5.05 -5.79 -35.12
C ALA A 25 -5.86 -5.15 -36.25
N GLU A 26 -6.14 -3.84 -36.13
CA GLU A 26 -6.31 -2.89 -37.24
C GLU A 26 -6.85 -1.56 -36.71
N GLN A 27 -5.94 -0.60 -36.48
CA GLN A 27 -6.10 0.84 -36.73
C GLN A 27 -4.89 1.59 -36.16
N ASP A 28 -3.79 1.63 -36.91
CA ASP A 28 -2.77 2.67 -36.73
C ASP A 28 -2.29 3.13 -38.12
N GLN A 29 -2.95 4.17 -38.63
CA GLN A 29 -2.49 4.94 -39.77
C GLN A 29 -2.35 6.40 -39.35
N GLY A 30 -1.11 6.89 -39.38
CA GLY A 30 -0.79 8.28 -39.72
C GLY A 30 -0.47 9.20 -38.55
N HIS A 31 0.82 9.34 -38.20
CA HIS A 31 1.63 10.46 -38.71
C HIS A 31 3.08 10.36 -38.24
N THR A 32 3.97 10.05 -39.19
CA THR A 32 5.41 10.29 -39.11
C THR A 32 5.69 11.79 -39.29
N GLY A 33 6.56 12.35 -38.45
CA GLY A 33 6.91 13.78 -38.49
C GLY A 33 8.22 14.11 -37.75
N VAL A 34 9.33 13.58 -38.26
CA VAL A 34 10.64 14.24 -38.42
C VAL A 34 11.15 15.14 -37.28
N HIS A 35 12.16 14.68 -36.52
CA HIS A 35 13.33 15.51 -36.16
C HIS A 35 14.48 14.62 -35.66
N LYS A 36 15.23 14.06 -36.62
CA LYS A 36 16.50 13.38 -36.39
C LYS A 36 17.54 13.97 -37.33
N GLU A 37 17.87 15.24 -37.16
CA GLU A 37 18.97 15.90 -37.89
C GLU A 37 19.39 17.16 -37.12
N ARG A 38 20.53 17.08 -36.43
CA ARG A 38 21.43 18.19 -36.06
C ARG A 38 22.52 17.68 -35.12
N ARG A 39 23.36 16.79 -35.64
CA ARG A 39 24.74 16.64 -35.17
C ARG A 39 25.58 16.49 -36.40
N ASP A 40 25.95 17.63 -36.97
CA ASP A 40 27.26 17.87 -37.57
C ASP A 40 27.37 19.33 -38.01
N ALA A 41 28.62 19.79 -38.11
CA ALA A 41 29.07 21.10 -38.55
C ALA A 41 28.98 22.26 -37.52
N ARG A 42 30.08 22.46 -36.79
CA ARG A 42 30.78 23.75 -36.74
C ARG A 42 32.22 23.58 -36.23
N LYS A 43 33.12 23.19 -37.14
CA LYS A 43 34.51 23.63 -37.10
C LYS A 43 34.50 25.15 -37.34
N ARG A 44 35.09 25.92 -36.43
CA ARG A 44 35.65 27.24 -36.73
C ARG A 44 37.10 27.25 -36.26
N PRO A 45 38.06 27.56 -37.15
CA PRO A 45 39.45 27.77 -36.78
C PRO A 45 39.62 29.21 -36.28
N GLY A 46 40.54 29.43 -35.34
CA GLY A 46 40.82 30.76 -34.85
C GLY A 46 41.99 30.84 -33.87
N ASN A 47 43.12 31.27 -34.42
CA ASN A 47 44.23 31.99 -33.80
C ASN A 47 45.27 31.24 -32.95
N ALA A 48 46.41 31.05 -33.61
CA ALA A 48 47.73 31.05 -33.02
C ALA A 48 48.06 32.41 -32.38
N GLY A 49 48.81 32.36 -31.26
CA GLY A 49 49.73 33.41 -30.81
C GLY A 49 49.26 34.30 -29.65
N GLU A 50 49.65 33.95 -28.41
CA GLU A 50 50.32 34.89 -27.48
C GLU A 50 50.77 34.16 -26.20
N THR A 51 52.06 34.29 -25.88
CA THR A 51 52.69 33.83 -24.65
C THR A 51 52.38 34.76 -23.48
N ARG A 52 51.67 34.28 -22.43
CA ARG A 52 51.65 34.96 -21.12
C ARG A 52 51.73 33.96 -19.96
N LYS A 53 52.84 34.09 -19.23
CA LYS A 53 53.24 33.66 -17.87
C LYS A 53 52.30 32.73 -17.09
N GLY A 54 52.90 31.66 -16.55
CA GLY A 54 52.24 30.49 -15.97
C GLY A 54 51.26 30.75 -14.84
N GLU A 55 50.10 30.09 -14.96
CA GLU A 55 49.16 29.88 -13.86
C GLU A 55 49.67 28.76 -12.93
N PRO A 56 49.55 28.90 -11.60
CA PRO A 56 49.96 27.85 -10.67
C PRO A 56 49.04 26.62 -10.80
N LYS A 57 49.67 25.45 -10.96
CA LYS A 57 49.01 24.14 -10.99
C LYS A 57 48.03 23.99 -9.81
N LYS A 58 46.78 23.60 -10.10
CA LYS A 58 45.78 23.25 -9.09
C LYS A 58 46.34 22.14 -8.20
N ARG A 59 46.49 22.42 -6.90
CA ARG A 59 46.96 21.45 -5.90
C ARG A 59 45.88 20.41 -5.58
N SER A 60 46.34 19.19 -5.33
CA SER A 60 45.57 18.01 -4.91
C SER A 60 44.52 18.32 -3.84
N THR A 61 43.31 17.76 -3.99
CA THR A 61 42.17 17.85 -3.07
C THR A 61 42.40 17.21 -1.70
N LYS A 62 43.52 16.52 -1.49
CA LYS A 62 43.88 15.86 -0.22
C LYS A 62 44.88 16.65 0.63
N ALA A 63 45.38 17.79 0.16
CA ALA A 63 46.29 18.62 0.94
C ALA A 63 45.52 19.58 1.87
N PRO A 64 45.97 19.78 3.11
CA PRO A 64 45.36 20.77 4.01
C PRO A 64 45.45 22.17 3.39
N ALA A 65 44.36 22.93 3.49
CA ALA A 65 44.28 24.28 2.93
C ALA A 65 45.20 25.22 3.71
N MET A 66 46.27 25.68 3.07
CA MET A 66 47.13 26.72 3.64
C MET A 66 46.46 28.09 3.41
N LEU A 67 45.96 28.72 4.46
CA LEU A 67 45.49 30.10 4.40
C LEU A 67 46.69 31.05 4.33
N PRO A 68 46.62 32.13 3.52
CA PRO A 68 47.64 33.16 3.52
C PRO A 68 47.68 33.86 4.89
N ASN A 69 48.88 34.00 5.46
CA ASN A 69 49.12 34.55 6.81
C ASN A 69 48.65 36.00 7.04
N ASN A 70 48.17 36.68 5.99
CA ASN A 70 47.83 38.11 6.04
C ASN A 70 46.31 38.37 6.04
N ALA A 71 45.48 37.33 6.09
CA ALA A 71 44.03 37.46 6.16
C ALA A 71 43.50 36.79 7.43
N ALA A 72 43.00 37.60 8.38
CA ALA A 72 42.32 37.08 9.55
C ALA A 72 41.06 36.31 9.12
N PHE A 73 41.01 35.03 9.47
CA PHE A 73 39.82 34.20 9.25
C PHE A 73 38.72 34.66 10.21
N ASN A 74 37.80 35.48 9.72
CA ASN A 74 36.65 35.90 10.49
C ASN A 74 35.47 34.93 10.22
N PRO A 75 35.09 34.08 11.19
CA PRO A 75 34.02 33.08 11.02
C PRO A 75 32.64 33.72 10.86
N TYR A 76 32.51 35.02 11.13
CA TYR A 76 31.28 35.82 10.99
C TYR A 76 31.34 36.80 9.82
N THR A 77 32.20 36.56 8.82
CA THR A 77 31.99 37.27 7.55
C THR A 77 30.60 36.91 7.04
N THR A 78 29.71 37.90 6.99
CA THR A 78 28.42 37.80 6.31
C THR A 78 28.64 37.06 5.01
N ILE A 79 28.01 35.91 4.82
CA ILE A 79 28.08 35.13 3.58
C ILE A 79 27.71 36.09 2.46
N LYS A 80 28.72 36.65 1.77
CA LYS A 80 28.50 37.55 0.64
C LYS A 80 28.05 36.63 -0.48
N PHE A 81 26.74 36.38 -0.56
CA PHE A 81 26.11 35.79 -1.74
C PHE A 81 26.54 36.67 -2.92
N GLY A 82 27.48 36.17 -3.72
CA GLY A 82 28.06 36.94 -4.81
C GLY A 82 26.95 37.41 -5.76
N LYS A 83 27.20 38.51 -6.48
CA LYS A 83 26.23 39.09 -7.45
C LYS A 83 25.78 38.10 -8.55
N LYS A 84 26.43 36.93 -8.68
CA LYS A 84 26.00 35.81 -9.54
C LYS A 84 24.90 34.92 -8.92
N GLY A 85 24.43 35.21 -7.70
CA GLY A 85 23.38 34.47 -6.97
C GLY A 85 22.17 35.31 -6.58
N ALA A 86 21.95 36.46 -7.22
CA ALA A 86 20.75 37.27 -6.96
C ALA A 86 19.46 36.51 -7.34
N ASP A 87 19.52 35.64 -8.36
CA ASP A 87 18.45 34.70 -8.73
C ASP A 87 18.42 33.43 -7.85
N SER A 88 19.44 33.24 -7.00
CA SER A 88 19.50 32.16 -6.00
C SER A 88 19.17 32.63 -4.59
N ARG A 89 18.76 33.91 -4.40
CA ARG A 89 17.94 34.26 -3.25
C ARG A 89 16.74 33.35 -3.34
N LEU A 90 16.59 32.41 -2.39
CA LEU A 90 15.53 31.41 -2.35
C LEU A 90 14.23 32.06 -2.79
N LYS A 91 13.88 31.90 -4.08
CA LYS A 91 12.65 32.41 -4.69
C LYS A 91 11.58 31.97 -3.72
N ALA A 92 10.86 32.89 -3.06
CA ALA A 92 10.02 32.59 -1.90
C ALA A 92 9.26 31.29 -2.14
N ARG A 93 9.84 30.18 -1.67
CA ARG A 93 9.42 28.84 -2.01
C ARG A 93 8.42 28.55 -0.94
N ASP A 94 7.20 28.29 -1.36
CA ASP A 94 6.15 27.83 -0.46
C ASP A 94 6.78 26.82 0.51
N PRO A 95 6.73 27.06 1.82
CA PRO A 95 7.37 26.20 2.80
C PRO A 95 6.89 24.75 2.68
N ARG A 96 5.70 24.51 2.12
CA ARG A 96 5.21 23.16 1.78
C ARG A 96 6.09 22.43 0.76
N PHE A 97 6.69 23.18 -0.16
CA PHE A 97 7.57 22.69 -1.23
C PHE A 97 9.04 23.05 -1.00
N SER A 98 9.40 23.47 0.21
CA SER A 98 10.78 23.71 0.59
C SER A 98 11.46 22.39 0.93
N ASP A 99 12.70 22.17 0.51
CA ASP A 99 13.48 20.97 0.85
C ASP A 99 13.66 20.77 2.36
N PHE A 100 13.39 21.82 3.15
CA PHE A 100 13.38 21.81 4.61
C PHE A 100 12.11 21.22 5.25
N SER A 101 11.04 20.95 4.48
CA SER A 101 9.80 20.37 5.02
C SER A 101 9.93 18.90 5.43
N GLY A 102 11.08 18.28 5.14
CA GLY A 102 11.40 16.90 5.52
C GLY A 102 10.73 15.87 4.61
N THR A 103 11.06 14.59 4.84
CA THR A 103 10.44 13.48 4.12
C THR A 103 9.11 13.09 4.75
N LEU A 104 8.12 12.68 3.95
CA LEU A 104 6.84 12.18 4.43
C LEU A 104 7.04 11.01 5.43
N ASN A 105 6.53 11.18 6.66
CA ASN A 105 6.45 10.10 7.63
C ASN A 105 5.13 9.35 7.45
N ASP A 106 5.15 8.32 6.61
CA ASP A 106 3.98 7.47 6.32
C ASP A 106 3.31 6.94 7.59
N ASP A 107 4.08 6.54 8.60
CA ASP A 107 3.56 5.93 9.82
C ASP A 107 2.82 6.96 10.68
N LEU A 108 3.33 8.20 10.77
CA LEU A 108 2.63 9.29 11.46
C LEU A 108 1.35 9.70 10.70
N PHE A 109 1.44 9.84 9.38
CA PHE A 109 0.30 10.17 8.53
C PHE A 109 -0.85 9.16 8.68
N ARG A 110 -0.52 7.86 8.70
CA ARG A 110 -1.52 6.81 8.92
C ARG A 110 -2.19 6.90 10.28
N LYS A 111 -1.44 7.27 11.33
CA LYS A 111 -1.98 7.42 12.68
C LYS A 111 -2.89 8.65 12.76
N SER A 112 -2.49 9.77 12.18
CA SER A 112 -3.31 10.99 12.19
C SER A 112 -4.62 10.84 11.42
N TYR A 113 -4.63 10.02 10.37
CA TYR A 113 -5.81 9.74 9.53
C TYR A 113 -6.41 8.34 9.76
N ALA A 114 -6.19 7.74 10.94
CA ALA A 114 -6.72 6.42 11.26
C ALA A 114 -8.27 6.40 11.23
N PHE A 115 -8.90 7.51 11.60
CA PHE A 115 -10.36 7.68 11.62
C PHE A 115 -11.02 7.47 10.25
N LEU A 116 -10.30 7.71 9.13
CA LEU A 116 -10.82 7.42 7.80
C LEU A 116 -11.09 5.93 7.60
N GLY A 117 -10.26 5.08 8.23
CA GLY A 117 -10.47 3.64 8.23
C GLY A 117 -11.69 3.23 9.04
N ASP A 118 -11.98 3.92 10.14
CA ASP A 118 -13.14 3.67 10.98
C ASP A 118 -14.43 4.11 10.28
N MET A 119 -14.44 5.31 9.70
CA MET A 119 -15.55 5.81 8.88
C MET A 119 -15.89 4.85 7.73
N LEU A 120 -14.87 4.39 6.99
CA LEU A 120 -15.05 3.44 5.90
C LEU A 120 -15.62 2.09 6.40
N GLN A 121 -15.23 1.64 7.59
CA GLN A 121 -15.82 0.42 8.16
C GLN A 121 -17.29 0.61 8.51
N ASP A 122 -17.67 1.77 9.01
CA ASP A 122 -19.05 2.09 9.37
C ASP A 122 -19.92 2.20 8.11
N GLU A 123 -19.44 2.89 7.07
CA GLU A 123 -20.03 2.89 5.73
C GLU A 123 -20.28 1.47 5.20
N VAL A 124 -19.26 0.60 5.26
CA VAL A 124 -19.39 -0.79 4.81
C VAL A 124 -20.40 -1.57 5.64
N LYS A 125 -20.52 -1.30 6.96
CA LYS A 125 -21.54 -1.93 7.81
C LYS A 125 -22.94 -1.48 7.41
N GLU A 126 -23.13 -0.19 7.13
CA GLU A 126 -24.40 0.37 6.67
C GLU A 126 -24.83 -0.22 5.34
N ILE A 127 -23.93 -0.26 4.35
CA ILE A 127 -24.18 -0.90 3.05
C ILE A 127 -24.58 -2.36 3.23
N LYS A 128 -23.86 -3.12 4.06
CA LYS A 128 -24.21 -4.52 4.37
C LYS A 128 -25.58 -4.65 5.03
N ALA A 129 -25.92 -3.73 5.93
CA ALA A 129 -27.21 -3.72 6.61
C ALA A 129 -28.35 -3.48 5.61
N ALA A 130 -28.23 -2.51 4.71
CA ALA A 130 -29.23 -2.27 3.68
C ALA A 130 -29.36 -3.43 2.69
N LEU A 131 -28.23 -4.02 2.27
CA LEU A 131 -28.26 -5.23 1.43
C LEU A 131 -29.03 -6.36 2.11
N ARG A 132 -28.77 -6.60 3.40
CA ARG A 132 -29.46 -7.62 4.19
C ARG A 132 -30.96 -7.33 4.35
N VAL A 133 -31.34 -6.06 4.49
CA VAL A 133 -32.76 -5.66 4.56
C VAL A 133 -33.44 -5.89 3.21
N GLY A 134 -32.82 -5.49 2.10
CA GLY A 134 -33.39 -5.70 0.77
C GLY A 134 -33.45 -7.18 0.36
N GLU A 135 -32.50 -8.01 0.79
CA GLU A 135 -32.55 -9.47 0.60
C GLU A 135 -33.72 -10.11 1.36
N ARG A 136 -34.05 -9.60 2.55
CA ARG A 136 -35.12 -10.16 3.40
C ARG A 136 -36.51 -9.67 3.04
N ALA A 137 -36.63 -8.37 2.75
CA ALA A 137 -37.91 -7.72 2.52
C ALA A 137 -38.29 -7.64 1.03
N GLY A 138 -37.34 -7.90 0.13
CA GLY A 138 -37.50 -7.75 -1.31
C GLY A 138 -37.12 -6.34 -1.80
N ILE A 139 -36.69 -6.27 -3.06
CA ILE A 139 -36.11 -5.07 -3.69
C ILE A 139 -37.09 -3.89 -3.68
N ASN A 140 -38.39 -4.15 -3.85
CA ASN A 140 -39.42 -3.11 -3.95
C ASN A 140 -40.10 -2.79 -2.61
N SER A 141 -39.56 -3.30 -1.49
CA SER A 141 -40.18 -3.07 -0.18
C SER A 141 -39.89 -1.67 0.35
N VAL A 142 -40.85 -1.09 1.05
CA VAL A 142 -40.70 0.22 1.75
C VAL A 142 -39.51 0.19 2.71
N LYS A 143 -39.26 -0.97 3.34
CA LYS A 143 -38.12 -1.17 4.25
C LYS A 143 -36.77 -1.13 3.52
N ALA A 144 -36.68 -1.68 2.31
CA ALA A 144 -35.49 -1.58 1.48
C ALA A 144 -35.25 -0.14 1.02
N ALA A 145 -36.32 0.56 0.60
CA ALA A 145 -36.24 1.98 0.24
C ALA A 145 -35.76 2.85 1.43
N SER A 146 -36.30 2.64 2.64
CA SER A 146 -35.82 3.37 3.82
C SER A 146 -34.36 3.09 4.17
N ALA A 147 -33.91 1.85 3.96
CA ALA A 147 -32.52 1.47 4.21
C ALA A 147 -31.57 2.10 3.19
N LEU A 148 -31.98 2.20 1.92
CA LEU A 148 -31.22 2.93 0.89
C LEU A 148 -31.14 4.42 1.20
N ASN A 149 -32.23 5.04 1.69
CA ASN A 149 -32.21 6.45 2.10
C ASN A 149 -31.19 6.75 3.20
N GLY A 150 -30.93 5.80 4.11
CA GLY A 150 -29.89 5.93 5.13
C GLY A 150 -28.48 6.07 4.54
N ILE A 151 -28.25 5.48 3.37
CA ILE A 151 -26.94 5.42 2.69
C ILE A 151 -26.91 6.35 1.46
N ALA A 152 -27.96 7.14 1.23
CA ALA A 152 -28.05 8.03 0.08
C ALA A 152 -26.91 9.08 0.05
N HIS A 153 -26.36 9.42 1.22
CA HIS A 153 -25.20 10.31 1.37
C HIS A 153 -23.92 9.76 0.72
N MET A 154 -23.89 8.48 0.34
CA MET A 154 -22.77 7.83 -0.35
C MET A 154 -22.98 7.70 -1.86
N ASP A 155 -23.94 8.44 -2.43
CA ASP A 155 -24.36 8.35 -3.84
C ASP A 155 -24.89 6.96 -4.26
N ILE A 156 -25.41 6.18 -3.30
CA ILE A 156 -25.96 4.85 -3.53
C ILE A 156 -27.48 4.95 -3.65
N THR A 157 -27.99 4.84 -4.88
CA THR A 157 -29.44 4.98 -5.17
C THR A 157 -30.15 3.63 -5.31
N SER A 158 -29.43 2.57 -5.70
CA SER A 158 -30.02 1.26 -5.97
C SER A 158 -29.34 0.12 -5.19
N MET A 159 -30.06 -1.00 -5.04
CA MET A 159 -29.51 -2.22 -4.44
C MET A 159 -28.34 -2.80 -5.24
N SER A 160 -28.34 -2.65 -6.57
CA SER A 160 -27.22 -3.03 -7.42
C SER A 160 -25.99 -2.15 -7.17
N ASP A 161 -26.19 -0.84 -6.97
CA ASP A 161 -25.10 0.08 -6.65
C ASP A 161 -24.51 -0.21 -5.28
N ALA A 162 -25.36 -0.57 -4.30
CA ALA A 162 -24.91 -1.00 -2.98
C ALA A 162 -24.02 -2.25 -3.05
N LYS A 163 -24.37 -3.24 -3.90
CA LYS A 163 -23.52 -4.43 -4.13
C LYS A 163 -22.20 -4.05 -4.79
N ARG A 164 -22.24 -3.21 -5.83
CA ARG A 164 -21.05 -2.73 -6.56
C ARG A 164 -20.12 -1.94 -5.65
N ALA A 165 -20.66 -1.06 -4.80
CA ALA A 165 -19.92 -0.30 -3.82
C ALA A 165 -19.23 -1.24 -2.83
N LEU A 166 -19.96 -2.22 -2.28
CA LEU A 166 -19.40 -3.21 -1.37
C LEU A 166 -18.26 -4.02 -1.99
N ASP A 167 -18.36 -4.41 -3.26
CA ASP A 167 -17.27 -5.12 -3.93
C ASP A 167 -16.06 -4.22 -4.21
N ARG A 168 -16.26 -2.94 -4.55
CA ARG A 168 -15.17 -1.94 -4.63
C ARG A 168 -14.45 -1.79 -3.29
N TYR A 169 -15.19 -1.70 -2.19
CA TYR A 169 -14.59 -1.59 -0.86
C TYR A 169 -13.76 -2.84 -0.51
N LYS A 170 -14.26 -4.04 -0.85
CA LYS A 170 -13.50 -5.29 -0.65
C LYS A 170 -12.19 -5.31 -1.44
N THR A 171 -12.22 -4.90 -2.72
CA THR A 171 -11.01 -4.90 -3.55
C THR A 171 -9.99 -3.89 -3.05
N GLN A 172 -10.43 -2.68 -2.69
CA GLN A 172 -9.59 -1.65 -2.09
C GLN A 172 -8.98 -2.13 -0.77
N GLN A 173 -9.78 -2.73 0.11
CA GLN A 173 -9.30 -3.24 1.40
C GLN A 173 -8.24 -4.34 1.22
N LYS A 174 -8.46 -5.27 0.28
CA LYS A 174 -7.50 -6.33 -0.06
C LYS A 174 -6.19 -5.75 -0.58
N GLN A 175 -6.25 -4.74 -1.46
CA GLN A 175 -5.05 -4.07 -1.97
C GLN A 175 -4.29 -3.39 -0.84
N LEU A 176 -4.98 -2.61 0.01
CA LEU A 176 -4.36 -1.94 1.16
C LEU A 176 -3.72 -2.93 2.15
N GLN A 177 -4.33 -4.09 2.37
CA GLN A 177 -3.76 -5.16 3.19
C GLN A 177 -2.47 -5.71 2.56
N SER A 178 -2.49 -6.08 1.28
CA SER A 178 -1.29 -6.57 0.59
C SER A 178 -0.14 -5.55 0.60
N ASP A 179 -0.44 -4.26 0.45
CA ASP A 179 0.56 -3.20 0.49
C ASP A 179 1.11 -2.94 1.90
N ARG A 180 0.33 -3.25 2.95
CA ARG A 180 0.80 -3.20 4.35
C ARG A 180 1.73 -4.37 4.62
N GLU A 181 1.31 -5.58 4.27
CA GLU A 181 2.10 -6.79 4.45
C GLU A 181 3.43 -6.75 3.67
N LEU A 182 3.43 -6.23 2.44
CA LEU A 182 4.65 -6.01 1.67
C LEU A 182 5.62 -5.06 2.38
N ARG A 183 5.12 -3.99 2.98
CA ARG A 183 5.95 -3.03 3.72
C ARG A 183 6.48 -3.62 5.01
N GLU A 184 5.65 -4.31 5.77
CA GLU A 184 6.05 -4.99 7.01
C GLU A 184 7.11 -6.06 6.73
N LEU A 185 6.93 -6.84 5.66
CA LEU A 185 7.91 -7.84 5.23
C LEU A 185 9.23 -7.19 4.82
N LYS A 186 9.18 -6.07 4.08
CA LYS A 186 10.39 -5.32 3.71
C LYS A 186 11.09 -4.73 4.93
N LYS A 187 10.35 -4.12 5.87
CA LYS A 187 10.88 -3.61 7.14
C LYS A 187 11.56 -4.74 7.93
N GLY A 188 10.88 -5.88 8.09
CA GLY A 188 11.42 -7.04 8.81
C GLY A 188 12.68 -7.64 8.17
N LEU A 189 12.73 -7.75 6.84
CA LEU A 189 13.94 -8.22 6.13
C LEU A 189 15.12 -7.26 6.31
N ILE A 190 14.86 -5.95 6.29
CA ILE A 190 15.89 -4.93 6.52
C ILE A 190 16.40 -5.00 7.97
N GLU A 191 15.51 -5.17 8.95
CA GLU A 191 15.88 -5.31 10.36
C GLU A 191 16.72 -6.57 10.62
N GLN A 192 16.31 -7.71 10.03
CA GLN A 192 17.09 -8.95 10.09
C GLN A 192 18.48 -8.77 9.49
N GLU A 193 18.59 -8.07 8.36
CA GLU A 193 19.88 -7.81 7.74
C GLU A 193 20.75 -6.87 8.58
N LYS A 194 20.17 -5.83 9.19
CA LYS A 194 20.88 -4.96 10.15
C LYS A 194 21.45 -5.75 11.33
N GLN A 195 20.70 -6.70 11.87
CA GLN A 195 21.18 -7.60 12.93
C GLN A 195 22.32 -8.51 12.46
N LYS A 196 22.24 -9.04 11.23
CA LYS A 196 23.33 -9.84 10.64
C LYS A 196 24.60 -9.03 10.41
N ILE A 197 24.48 -7.77 9.99
CA ILE A 197 25.64 -6.89 9.82
C ILE A 197 26.29 -6.63 11.18
N ALA A 198 25.49 -6.35 12.21
CA ALA A 198 26.00 -6.13 13.56
C ALA A 198 26.77 -7.34 14.12
N THR A 199 26.35 -8.56 13.76
CA THR A 199 26.96 -9.80 14.26
C THR A 199 28.12 -10.30 13.38
N THR A 200 27.96 -10.27 12.07
CA THR A 200 28.91 -10.90 11.12
C THR A 200 29.83 -9.91 10.42
N SER A 201 29.58 -8.60 10.56
CA SER A 201 30.31 -7.53 9.86
C SER A 201 30.40 -7.67 8.33
N LYS A 202 29.54 -8.52 7.74
CA LYS A 202 29.47 -8.74 6.30
C LYS A 202 28.78 -7.58 5.60
N THR A 203 28.96 -7.50 4.28
CA THR A 203 28.30 -6.50 3.44
C THR A 203 26.77 -6.67 3.48
N PRO A 204 26.01 -5.57 3.56
CA PRO A 204 24.55 -5.62 3.60
C PRO A 204 23.98 -6.21 2.31
N PHE A 205 23.10 -7.20 2.42
CA PHE A 205 22.31 -7.70 1.31
C PHE A 205 20.82 -7.36 1.46
N TYR A 206 20.31 -6.50 0.56
CA TYR A 206 18.89 -6.16 0.52
C TYR A 206 18.17 -6.87 -0.62
N TYR A 207 17.01 -7.45 -0.32
CA TYR A 207 16.18 -8.10 -1.32
C TYR A 207 15.56 -7.09 -2.29
N SER A 208 15.49 -7.46 -3.57
CA SER A 208 14.74 -6.68 -4.56
C SER A 208 13.24 -6.82 -4.36
N ASP A 209 12.47 -5.83 -4.78
CA ASP A 209 11.00 -5.83 -4.60
C ASP A 209 10.33 -7.05 -5.25
N LYS A 210 10.86 -7.55 -6.38
CA LYS A 210 10.39 -8.79 -7.01
C LYS A 210 10.56 -10.00 -6.09
N LYS A 211 11.71 -10.11 -5.41
CA LYS A 211 11.97 -11.20 -4.45
C LYS A 211 11.09 -11.06 -3.20
N VAL A 212 10.92 -9.85 -2.68
CA VAL A 212 10.01 -9.56 -1.56
C VAL A 212 8.58 -10.01 -1.86
N ARG A 213 8.05 -9.66 -3.05
CA ARG A 213 6.72 -10.12 -3.50
C ARG A 213 6.63 -11.64 -3.62
N LYS A 214 7.69 -12.31 -4.12
CA LYS A 214 7.73 -13.78 -4.20
C LYS A 214 7.67 -14.43 -2.82
N ILE A 215 8.40 -13.86 -1.85
CA ILE A 215 8.37 -14.34 -0.46
C ILE A 215 6.98 -14.16 0.14
N LEU A 216 6.33 -13.01 -0.10
CA LEU A 216 4.97 -12.75 0.38
C LEU A 216 3.97 -13.78 -0.16
N ARG A 217 3.96 -14.02 -1.48
CA ARG A 217 3.10 -15.06 -2.08
C ARG A 217 3.35 -16.44 -1.51
N ALA A 218 4.62 -16.81 -1.29
CA ALA A 218 4.96 -18.09 -0.69
C ALA A 218 4.45 -18.20 0.77
N LYS A 219 4.44 -17.10 1.52
CA LYS A 219 3.83 -17.05 2.87
C LYS A 219 2.31 -17.22 2.80
N GLU A 220 1.64 -16.47 1.93
CA GLU A 220 0.19 -16.59 1.73
C GLU A 220 -0.21 -18.02 1.31
N GLU A 221 0.53 -18.64 0.38
CA GLU A 221 0.30 -20.01 -0.06
C GLU A 221 0.52 -21.02 1.08
N ALA A 222 1.55 -20.82 1.91
CA ALA A 222 1.81 -21.67 3.07
C ALA A 222 0.69 -21.54 4.12
N GLU A 223 0.21 -20.33 4.38
CA GLU A 223 -0.92 -20.07 5.27
C GLU A 223 -2.21 -20.70 4.75
N GLN A 224 -2.47 -20.60 3.44
CA GLN A 224 -3.62 -21.26 2.80
C GLN A 224 -3.53 -22.78 2.91
N ARG A 225 -2.36 -23.37 2.66
CA ARG A 225 -2.16 -24.82 2.81
C ARG A 225 -2.38 -25.27 4.25
N ALA A 226 -1.80 -24.55 5.23
CA ALA A 226 -2.02 -24.84 6.64
C ALA A 226 -3.50 -24.70 7.05
N ALA A 227 -4.21 -23.71 6.50
CA ALA A 227 -5.65 -23.54 6.71
C ALA A 227 -6.46 -24.70 6.12
N LEU A 228 -6.11 -25.19 4.92
CA LEU A 228 -6.74 -26.35 4.30
C LEU A 228 -6.44 -27.65 5.07
N GLU A 229 -5.21 -27.83 5.54
CA GLU A 229 -4.82 -29.00 6.35
C GLU A 229 -5.57 -29.02 7.68
N SER A 230 -5.65 -27.88 8.38
CA SER A 230 -6.44 -27.78 9.62
C SER A 230 -7.95 -27.93 9.38
N ALA A 231 -8.48 -27.42 8.27
CA ALA A 231 -9.87 -27.65 7.87
C ALA A 231 -10.15 -29.13 7.58
N ALA A 232 -9.23 -29.83 6.90
CA ALA A 232 -9.35 -31.26 6.62
C ALA A 232 -9.35 -32.11 7.90
N ILE A 233 -8.49 -31.78 8.88
CA ILE A 233 -8.49 -32.42 10.20
C ILE A 233 -9.84 -32.22 10.92
N ASN A 234 -10.41 -31.02 10.83
CA ASN A 234 -11.70 -30.69 11.44
C ASN A 234 -12.91 -31.30 10.72
N ALA A 235 -12.83 -31.53 9.42
CA ALA A 235 -13.89 -32.13 8.62
C ALA A 235 -13.94 -33.67 8.76
N ASN A 236 -12.80 -34.31 9.02
CA ASN A 236 -12.71 -35.76 9.21
C ASN A 236 -13.32 -36.21 10.55
N ALA A 237 -13.54 -37.53 10.71
CA ALA A 237 -14.14 -38.16 11.89
C ALA A 237 -13.50 -37.73 13.23
N ALA A 238 -12.22 -37.35 13.22
CA ALA A 238 -11.49 -36.78 14.35
C ALA A 238 -12.10 -35.45 14.86
N GLY A 239 -12.51 -34.53 13.97
CA GLY A 239 -13.18 -33.29 14.35
C GLY A 239 -14.53 -33.53 15.04
N GLY A 240 -15.25 -34.58 14.63
CA GLY A 240 -16.46 -35.05 15.32
C GLY A 240 -16.19 -35.53 16.74
N ILE A 241 -15.06 -36.22 16.97
CA ILE A 241 -14.62 -36.68 18.30
C ILE A 241 -14.24 -35.48 19.17
N HIS A 242 -13.46 -34.52 18.65
CA HIS A 242 -13.10 -33.30 19.39
C HIS A 242 -14.33 -32.46 19.75
N LYS A 243 -15.31 -32.34 18.84
CA LYS A 243 -16.58 -31.63 19.10
C LYS A 243 -17.42 -32.33 20.17
N LYS A 244 -17.47 -33.67 20.16
CA LYS A 244 -18.14 -34.47 21.21
C LYS A 244 -17.43 -34.32 22.56
N LEU A 245 -16.10 -34.40 22.61
CA LEU A 245 -15.31 -34.19 23.83
C LEU A 245 -15.48 -32.77 24.39
N ALA A 246 -15.43 -31.74 23.54
CA ALA A 246 -15.65 -30.36 23.95
C ALA A 246 -17.08 -30.13 24.49
N LYS A 247 -18.10 -30.75 23.89
CA LYS A 247 -19.49 -30.71 24.38
C LYS A 247 -19.65 -31.45 25.71
N ALA A 248 -18.94 -32.56 25.90
CA ALA A 248 -18.90 -33.30 27.17
C ALA A 248 -18.19 -32.49 28.27
N ALA A 249 -17.07 -31.83 27.96
CA ALA A 249 -16.36 -30.96 28.90
C ALA A 249 -17.22 -29.76 29.35
N LYS A 250 -17.91 -29.08 28.42
CA LYS A 250 -18.85 -27.99 28.74
C LYS A 250 -20.05 -28.43 29.59
N ARG A 251 -20.43 -29.70 29.55
CA ARG A 251 -21.48 -30.27 30.42
C ARG A 251 -20.97 -30.56 31.84
N LYS A 252 -19.67 -30.83 31.99
CA LYS A 252 -19.05 -31.14 33.29
C LYS A 252 -18.60 -29.90 34.06
N THR A 253 -18.40 -28.77 33.39
CA THR A 253 -18.14 -27.50 34.08
C THR A 253 -19.43 -26.97 34.70
N PRO A 254 -19.52 -26.84 36.04
CA PRO A 254 -20.68 -26.23 36.67
C PRO A 254 -20.83 -24.80 36.13
N LYS A 255 -22.01 -24.49 35.57
CA LYS A 255 -22.33 -23.11 35.19
C LYS A 255 -22.31 -22.28 36.46
N GLN A 256 -21.29 -21.43 36.59
CA GLN A 256 -21.27 -20.42 37.66
C GLN A 256 -22.57 -19.61 37.54
N PRO A 257 -23.38 -19.52 38.61
CA PRO A 257 -24.57 -18.68 38.59
C PRO A 257 -24.13 -17.25 38.28
N ARG A 258 -24.80 -16.63 37.29
CA ARG A 258 -24.65 -15.19 37.04
C ARG A 258 -25.08 -14.48 38.32
N VAL A 259 -24.11 -14.03 39.12
CA VAL A 259 -24.38 -13.17 40.27
C VAL A 259 -24.97 -11.89 39.70
N GLY A 260 -26.27 -11.70 39.94
CA GLY A 260 -27.02 -10.56 39.44
C GLY A 260 -26.46 -9.28 40.04
N ALA A 261 -25.84 -8.46 39.19
CA ALA A 261 -25.73 -7.02 39.43
C ALA A 261 -27.15 -6.43 39.32
N GLY A 262 -27.89 -6.43 40.43
CA GLY A 262 -29.31 -6.06 40.42
C GLY A 262 -29.97 -6.02 41.79
N ALA A 263 -29.29 -5.50 42.80
CA ALA A 263 -29.89 -5.13 44.08
C ALA A 263 -29.50 -3.69 44.44
N GLY A 264 -29.85 -2.74 43.56
CA GLY A 264 -29.91 -1.33 43.90
C GLY A 264 -31.13 -1.09 44.77
N GLY A 265 -31.00 -1.28 46.08
CA GLY A 265 -32.02 -0.93 47.05
C GLY A 265 -32.32 0.57 46.99
N LYS A 266 -33.57 0.93 46.69
CA LYS A 266 -34.07 2.28 46.94
C LYS A 266 -34.29 2.44 48.45
N PRO A 267 -33.73 3.46 49.11
CA PRO A 267 -34.09 3.77 50.48
C PRO A 267 -35.53 4.31 50.50
N ARG A 268 -36.36 3.76 51.40
CA ARG A 268 -37.67 4.32 51.72
C ARG A 268 -37.44 5.56 52.59
N LEU A 269 -37.86 6.72 52.09
CA LEU A 269 -38.01 7.93 52.89
C LEU A 269 -39.24 7.75 53.79
N ASN A 270 -39.02 7.76 55.09
CA ASN A 270 -40.04 8.10 56.07
C ASN A 270 -39.97 9.62 56.26
N GLU A 271 -41.08 10.30 55.97
CA GLU A 271 -41.68 11.42 56.73
C GLU A 271 -42.99 11.83 56.04
#